data_AF-A0A0F9BMA6-F1
#
_entry.id   AF-A0A0F9BMA6-F1
#
_cell.length_a   1.000
_cell.length_b   1.000
_cell.length_c   1.000
_cell.angle_alpha   90.00
_cell.angle_beta   90.00
_cell.angle_gamma   90.00
#
_symmetry.space_group_name_H-M   'P 1'
#
loop_
_entity.id
_entity.type
_entity.pdbx_description
1 polymer ?
#
loop_
_entity_poly.entity_id
_entity_poly.type
_entity_poly.pdbx_seq_one_letter_code
_entity_poly.pdbx_strand_id
1 'polypeptide(L)'
;ALLHDVLEDSTIITTEDIHHSFGEGVLNTVLTLTRIKNEDYFDYIARINVDADANADAVKVKLADLRDNMNVLRLRHITDKDIARLNKYAAAYKLLNA
;
A
#
# COMPACT_ATOMS: atom_id res chain seq x y z
N ALA A 1 6.89 0.41 -0.11
CA ALA A 1 6.94 1.55 -1.05
C ALA A 1 6.98 2.85 -0.26
N LEU A 2 7.90 3.78 -0.48
CA LEU A 2 8.18 4.82 0.54
C LEU A 2 7.22 6.03 0.54
N LEU A 3 6.60 6.39 -0.60
CA LEU A 3 5.86 7.66 -0.69
C LEU A 3 4.45 7.65 -0.07
N HIS A 4 3.78 6.49 -0.05
CA HIS A 4 2.45 6.41 0.57
C HIS A 4 2.54 6.56 2.10
N ASP A 5 3.56 5.98 2.72
CA ASP A 5 3.87 6.17 4.15
C ASP A 5 4.13 7.65 4.46
N VAL A 6 4.74 8.40 3.54
CA VAL A 6 5.01 9.84 3.74
C VAL A 6 3.71 10.66 3.74
N LEU A 7 2.72 10.37 2.90
CA LEU A 7 1.42 11.06 3.00
C LEU A 7 0.60 10.60 4.21
N GLU A 8 0.81 9.39 4.71
CA GLU A 8 0.14 8.90 5.92
C GLU A 8 0.77 9.45 7.21
N ASP A 9 2.09 9.64 7.24
CA ASP A 9 2.86 9.96 8.45
C ASP A 9 3.48 11.38 8.47
N SER A 10 3.54 12.11 7.35
CA SER A 10 4.14 13.44 7.25
C SER A 10 3.13 14.52 6.94
N THR A 11 3.17 15.62 7.69
CA THR A 11 2.42 16.86 7.41
C THR A 11 3.17 17.82 6.48
N ILE A 12 4.37 17.44 6.00
CA ILE A 12 5.29 18.34 5.31
C ILE A 12 5.16 18.25 3.78
N ILE A 13 4.82 17.09 3.23
CA ILE A 13 4.69 16.89 1.78
C ILE A 13 3.22 16.96 1.38
N THR A 14 2.88 17.87 0.45
CA THR A 14 1.53 18.05 -0.07
C THR A 14 1.31 17.31 -1.39
N THR A 15 0.04 17.17 -1.80
CA THR A 15 -0.33 16.68 -3.13
C THR A 15 0.30 17.52 -4.24
N GLU A 16 0.34 18.84 -4.06
CA GLU A 16 0.97 19.80 -4.98
C GLU A 16 2.48 19.55 -5.13
N ASP A 17 3.19 19.24 -4.05
CA ASP A 17 4.63 18.94 -4.11
C ASP A 17 4.91 17.69 -4.94
N ILE A 18 4.09 16.65 -4.76
CA ILE A 18 4.17 15.40 -5.51
C ILE A 18 3.82 15.64 -6.99
N HIS A 19 2.76 16.41 -7.24
CA HIS A 19 2.34 16.77 -8.59
C HIS A 19 3.44 17.53 -9.34
N HIS A 20 4.03 18.56 -8.73
CA HIS A 20 5.08 19.35 -9.36
C HIS A 20 6.36 18.56 -9.60
N SER A 21 6.69 17.61 -8.73
CA SER A 21 7.94 16.85 -8.81
C SER A 21 7.86 15.63 -9.72
N PHE A 22 6.69 14.97 -9.78
CA PHE A 22 6.54 13.65 -10.40
C PHE A 22 5.38 13.55 -11.39
N GLY A 23 4.56 14.59 -11.52
CA GLY A 23 3.42 14.64 -12.44
C GLY A 23 2.19 13.88 -11.95
N GLU A 24 1.13 13.99 -12.74
CA GLU A 24 -0.21 13.48 -12.41
C GLU A 24 -0.26 11.94 -12.25
N GLY A 25 0.46 11.19 -13.08
CA GLY A 25 0.45 9.72 -13.00
C GLY A 25 1.00 9.19 -11.67
N VAL A 26 2.10 9.77 -11.19
CA VAL A 26 2.68 9.40 -9.89
C VAL A 26 1.80 9.90 -8.75
N LEU A 27 1.25 11.12 -8.84
CA LEU A 27 0.29 11.63 -7.87
C LEU A 27 -0.90 10.66 -7.70
N ASN A 28 -1.52 10.25 -8.79
CA ASN A 28 -2.66 9.34 -8.77
C ASN A 28 -2.29 7.99 -8.16
N THR A 29 -1.11 7.45 -8.49
CA THR A 29 -0.60 6.22 -7.86
C THR A 29 -0.45 6.37 -6.35
N VAL A 30 0.14 7.48 -5.90
CA VAL A 30 0.33 7.75 -4.47
C VAL A 30 -1.01 7.91 -3.77
N LEU A 31 -1.94 8.70 -4.31
CA LEU A 31 -3.28 8.88 -3.75
C LEU A 31 -4.05 7.55 -3.64
N THR A 32 -3.95 6.69 -4.64
CA THR A 32 -4.55 5.35 -4.61
C THR A 32 -3.95 4.51 -3.48
N LEU A 33 -2.64 4.61 -3.25
CA LEU A 33 -1.93 3.89 -2.21
C LEU A 33 -2.08 4.48 -0.81
N THR A 34 -2.50 5.73 -0.67
CA THR A 34 -2.78 6.35 0.61
C THR A 34 -4.13 5.88 1.15
N ARG A 35 -4.13 5.36 2.39
CA ARG A 35 -5.35 4.92 3.05
C ARG A 35 -6.15 6.11 3.55
N ILE A 36 -7.48 6.04 3.38
CA ILE A 36 -8.38 7.06 3.90
C ILE A 36 -8.55 6.88 5.41
N LYS A 37 -8.67 7.98 6.15
CA LYS A 37 -8.88 7.93 7.61
C LYS A 37 -10.12 7.10 7.94
N ASN A 38 -9.97 6.12 8.83
CA ASN A 38 -11.00 5.17 9.26
C ASN A 38 -11.49 4.19 8.18
N GLU A 39 -10.85 4.11 7.02
CA GLU A 39 -11.16 3.11 5.98
C GLU A 39 -10.86 1.70 6.50
N ASP A 40 -11.74 0.71 6.30
CA ASP A 40 -11.38 -0.68 6.62
C ASP A 40 -10.21 -1.12 5.76
N TYR A 41 -9.37 -2.00 6.30
CA TYR A 41 -8.18 -2.43 5.58
C TYR A 41 -8.52 -3.20 4.29
N PHE A 42 -9.54 -4.06 4.30
CA PHE A 42 -9.89 -4.82 3.10
C PHE A 42 -10.68 -3.97 2.10
N ASP A 43 -11.44 -2.97 2.55
CA ASP A 43 -12.02 -1.96 1.67
C ASP A 43 -10.93 -1.15 0.95
N TYR A 44 -9.87 -0.76 1.66
CA TYR A 44 -8.69 -0.12 1.08
C TYR A 44 -8.02 -1.00 0.00
N ILE A 45 -7.80 -2.29 0.29
CA ILE A 45 -7.22 -3.22 -0.68
C ILE A 45 -8.13 -3.39 -1.90
N ALA A 46 -9.45 -3.50 -1.70
CA ALA A 46 -10.41 -3.61 -2.78
C ALA A 46 -10.44 -2.34 -3.65
N ARG A 47 -10.32 -1.15 -3.06
CA ARG A 47 -10.24 0.12 -3.76
C ARG A 47 -9.02 0.21 -4.67
N ILE A 48 -7.86 -0.27 -4.21
CA ILE A 48 -6.66 -0.33 -5.08
C ILE A 48 -6.94 -1.21 -6.31
N ASN A 49 -7.71 -2.29 -6.15
CA ASN A 49 -8.01 -3.26 -7.20
C ASN A 49 -9.24 -2.94 -8.07
N VAL A 50 -9.96 -1.83 -7.82
CA VAL A 50 -11.25 -1.54 -8.48
C VAL A 50 -11.12 -1.43 -10.01
N ASP A 51 -10.00 -0.90 -10.47
CA ASP A 51 -9.64 -0.78 -11.89
C ASP A 51 -8.15 -1.10 -12.02
N ALA A 52 -7.83 -2.39 -12.15
CA ALA A 52 -6.45 -2.86 -12.16
C ALA A 52 -5.67 -2.37 -13.39
N ASP A 53 -6.35 -2.03 -14.49
CA ASP A 53 -5.71 -1.49 -15.69
C ASP A 53 -5.34 -0.01 -15.48
N ALA A 54 -6.24 0.80 -14.93
CA ALA A 54 -5.95 2.20 -14.60
C ALA A 54 -4.99 2.34 -13.41
N ASN A 55 -5.02 1.41 -12.45
CA ASN A 55 -4.21 1.42 -11.23
C ASN A 55 -3.03 0.44 -11.26
N ALA A 56 -2.59 0.00 -12.45
CA ALA A 56 -1.60 -1.06 -12.58
C ALA A 56 -0.31 -0.79 -11.78
N ASP A 57 0.14 0.47 -11.73
CA ASP A 57 1.33 0.84 -10.96
C ASP A 57 1.07 0.84 -9.45
N ALA A 58 -0.10 1.29 -8.98
CA ALA A 58 -0.48 1.16 -7.57
C ALA A 58 -0.57 -0.30 -7.14
N VAL A 59 -1.17 -1.18 -7.95
CA VAL A 59 -1.24 -2.62 -7.68
C VAL A 59 0.16 -3.23 -7.58
N LYS A 60 1.05 -2.97 -8.55
CA LYS A 60 2.44 -3.46 -8.53
C LYS A 60 3.19 -3.00 -7.28
N VAL A 61 3.05 -1.72 -6.95
CA VAL A 61 3.71 -1.11 -5.79
C VAL A 61 3.18 -1.74 -4.49
N LYS A 62 1.86 -1.96 -4.37
CA LYS A 62 1.29 -2.60 -3.17
C LYS A 62 1.67 -4.07 -3.04
N LEU A 63 1.72 -4.80 -4.15
CA LEU A 63 2.20 -6.20 -4.16
C LEU A 63 3.67 -6.28 -3.70
N ALA A 64 4.52 -5.37 -4.16
CA ALA A 64 5.91 -5.30 -3.70
C ALA A 64 6.01 -4.97 -2.20
N ASP A 65 5.22 -4.00 -1.74
CA ASP A 65 5.11 -3.63 -0.33
C ASP A 65 4.68 -4.79 0.57
N LEU A 66 3.63 -5.52 0.17
CA LEU A 66 3.15 -6.70 0.89
C LEU A 66 4.20 -7.82 0.94
N ARG A 67 4.93 -8.07 -0.15
CA ARG A 67 6.01 -9.06 -0.18
C ARG A 67 7.11 -8.71 0.82
N ASP A 68 7.53 -7.44 0.84
CA ASP A 68 8.55 -6.96 1.77
C ASP A 68 8.08 -7.03 3.23
N ASN A 69 6.81 -6.70 3.47
CA ASN A 69 6.16 -6.77 4.78
C ASN A 69 5.95 -8.20 5.29
N MET A 70 5.87 -9.19 4.39
CA MET A 70 5.79 -10.61 4.72
C MET A 70 7.16 -11.28 4.89
N ASN A 71 8.27 -10.54 4.79
CA ASN A 71 9.60 -11.10 4.94
C ASN A 71 9.92 -11.46 6.41
N VAL A 72 9.60 -12.71 6.77
CA VAL A 72 9.82 -13.27 8.12
C VAL A 72 11.29 -13.37 8.51
N LEU A 73 12.23 -13.34 7.55
CA LEU A 73 13.67 -13.39 7.85
C LEU A 73 14.14 -12.15 8.64
N ARG A 74 13.34 -11.08 8.67
CA ARG A 74 13.60 -9.88 9.46
C ARG A 74 13.25 -10.05 10.94
N LEU A 75 12.53 -11.12 11.30
CA LEU A 75 12.06 -11.38 12.67
C LEU A 75 13.00 -12.34 13.39
N ARG A 76 13.47 -11.95 14.58
CA ARG A 76 14.26 -12.83 15.45
C ARG A 76 13.41 -13.90 16.13
N HIS A 77 12.17 -13.56 16.46
CA HIS A 77 11.17 -14.44 17.03
C HIS A 77 9.82 -14.14 16.38
N ILE A 78 9.02 -15.17 16.14
CA ILE A 78 7.67 -15.03 15.58
C ILE A 78 6.68 -15.07 16.74
N THR A 79 5.79 -14.08 16.78
CA THR A 79 4.70 -14.00 17.77
C THR A 79 3.34 -14.27 17.12
N ASP A 80 2.30 -14.51 17.93
CA ASP A 80 0.93 -14.66 17.42
C ASP A 80 0.43 -13.40 16.69
N LYS A 81 0.89 -12.22 17.12
CA LYS A 81 0.59 -10.95 16.43
C LYS A 81 1.22 -10.90 15.05
N ASP A 82 2.43 -11.43 14.89
CA ASP A 82 3.08 -11.52 13.58
C ASP A 82 2.33 -12.51 12.68
N ILE A 83 1.92 -13.66 13.20
CA ILE A 83 1.13 -14.64 12.46
C ILE A 83 -0.19 -14.03 11.97
N ALA A 84 -0.92 -13.33 12.85
CA ALA A 84 -2.16 -12.64 12.48
C ALA A 84 -1.92 -11.58 11.40
N ARG A 85 -0.85 -10.78 11.51
CA ARG A 85 -0.46 -9.79 10.50
C ARG A 85 -0.10 -10.44 9.16
N LEU A 86 0.67 -11.54 9.17
CA LEU A 86 1.06 -12.28 7.97
C LEU A 86 -0.17 -12.85 7.26
N ASN A 87 -1.12 -13.43 8.01
CA ASN A 87 -2.38 -13.92 7.43
C ASN A 87 -3.17 -12.79 6.77
N LYS A 88 -3.25 -11.62 7.43
CA LYS A 88 -3.89 -10.42 6.87
C LYS A 88 -3.23 -9.97 5.57
N TYR A 89 -1.90 -9.92 5.51
CA TYR A 89 -1.16 -9.53 4.30
C TYR A 89 -1.23 -10.58 3.19
N ALA A 90 -1.21 -11.86 3.53
CA ALA A 90 -1.39 -12.94 2.57
C ALA A 90 -2.79 -12.90 1.92
N ALA A 91 -3.83 -12.57 2.69
CA ALA A 91 -5.18 -12.38 2.14
C ALA A 91 -5.23 -11.17 1.18
N ALA A 92 -4.65 -10.03 1.57
CA ALA A 92 -4.57 -8.86 0.70
C ALA A 92 -3.78 -9.12 -0.59
N TYR A 93 -2.67 -9.83 -0.49
CA TYR A 93 -1.85 -10.19 -1.64
C TYR A 93 -2.62 -11.07 -2.64
N LYS A 94 -3.41 -12.02 -2.15
CA LYS A 94 -4.27 -12.86 -3.00
C LYS A 94 -5.33 -12.04 -3.73
N LEU A 95 -5.95 -11.06 -3.06
CA LEU A 95 -6.96 -10.20 -3.68
C LEU A 95 -6.38 -9.34 -4.81
N LEU A 96 -5.16 -8.83 -4.65
CA LEU A 96 -4.48 -7.99 -5.64
C LEU A 96 -3.82 -8.77 -6.79
N ASN A 97 -3.77 -10.10 -6.69
CA ASN A 97 -3.11 -10.98 -7.66
C ASN A 97 -4.07 -12.06 -8.20
N ALA A 98 -5.38 -11.84 -8.05
CA ALA A 98 -6.44 -12.69 -8.61
C ALA A 98 -6.84 -12.17 -9.99
#